data_AF-A0A4V5TQ73-F1
#
_entry.id   AF-A0A4V5TQ73-F1
#
_cell.length_a   1.000
_cell.length_b   1.000
_cell.length_c   1.000
_cell.angle_alpha   90.00
_cell.angle_beta   90.00
_cell.angle_gamma   90.00
#
_symmetry.space_group_name_H-M   'P 1'
#
loop_
_entity.id
_entity.type
_entity.pdbx_description
1 polymer ?
#
loop_
_entity_poly.entity_id
_entity_poly.type
_entity_poly.pdbx_seq_one_letter_code
_entity_poly.pdbx_strand_id
1 'polypeptide(L)' 'MTTIDLNCDLGESFGAYKMGNDDEILPFVSSINVACGFHAGDPVVMRQTV' A
#
# COMPACT_ATOMS: atom_id res chain seq x y z
N MET A 1 -3.56 -21.30 -19.45
CA MET A 1 -3.48 -19.84 -19.49
C MET A 1 -2.36 -19.43 -18.56
N THR A 2 -1.41 -18.61 -19.01
CA THR A 2 -0.36 -18.08 -18.12
C THR A 2 -0.96 -16.95 -17.29
N THR A 3 -0.75 -16.99 -15.98
CA THR A 3 -1.22 -15.97 -15.03
C THR A 3 0.01 -15.28 -14.42
N ILE A 4 -0.06 -13.96 -14.24
CA ILE A 4 1.01 -13.15 -13.65
C ILE A 4 0.38 -12.28 -12.55
N ASP A 5 1.09 -12.15 -11.43
CA ASP A 5 0.76 -11.20 -10.36
C ASP A 5 1.40 -9.84 -10.65
N LEU A 6 0.64 -8.77 -10.42
CA LEU A 6 1.16 -7.41 -10.36
C LEU A 6 0.95 -6.88 -8.94
N ASN A 7 2.06 -6.62 -8.25
CA ASN A 7 2.05 -6.05 -6.91
C ASN A 7 2.56 -4.61 -6.86
N CYS A 8 2.17 -3.90 -5.82
CA CYS A 8 2.64 -2.55 -5.51
C CYS A 8 2.73 -2.37 -4.00
N ASP A 9 3.68 -1.53 -3.56
CA ASP A 9 3.84 -1.15 -2.16
C ASP A 9 2.82 -0.06 -1.81
N LEU A 10 2.04 -0.28 -0.75
CA LEU A 10 1.00 0.63 -0.27
C LEU A 10 1.13 0.85 1.24
N GLY A 11 0.40 1.82 1.78
CA GLY A 11 0.42 2.15 3.19
C GLY A 11 1.74 2.79 3.63
N GLU A 12 2.47 3.42 2.70
CA GLU A 12 3.78 4.05 2.96
C GLU A 12 3.66 5.50 3.48
N SER A 13 2.44 5.98 3.73
CA SER A 13 2.23 7.25 4.45
C SER A 13 2.70 7.14 5.91
N PHE A 14 2.96 8.28 6.58
CA PHE A 14 3.36 8.30 7.99
C PHE A 14 2.95 9.61 8.68
N GLY A 15 2.16 9.52 9.74
CA GLY A 15 1.66 10.67 10.50
C GLY A 15 0.88 11.63 9.59
N ALA A 16 1.38 12.85 9.45
CA ALA A 16 0.77 13.87 8.59
C ALA A 16 1.23 13.78 7.11
N TYR A 17 2.21 12.94 6.79
CA TYR A 17 2.78 12.85 5.46
C TYR A 17 2.03 11.82 4.62
N LYS A 18 1.43 12.27 3.51
CA LYS A 18 0.87 11.42 2.47
C LYS A 18 1.97 11.00 1.51
N MET A 19 2.09 9.70 1.25
CA MET A 19 2.97 9.11 0.26
C MET A 19 2.14 8.21 -0.67
N GLY A 20 2.46 8.24 -1.97
CA GLY A 20 1.80 7.40 -2.97
C GLY A 20 0.37 7.81 -3.33
N ASN A 21 -0.21 7.02 -4.25
CA ASN A 21 -1.56 7.15 -4.76
C ASN A 21 -2.33 5.83 -4.56
N ASP A 22 -2.33 5.32 -3.32
CA ASP A 22 -2.86 4.02 -2.92
C ASP A 22 -4.25 3.71 -3.53
N ASP A 23 -5.22 4.62 -3.38
CA ASP A 23 -6.57 4.43 -3.91
C ASP A 23 -6.63 4.35 -5.44
N GLU A 24 -5.73 5.04 -6.14
CA GLU A 24 -5.73 5.10 -7.60
C GLU A 24 -5.10 3.85 -8.21
N ILE A 25 -4.15 3.20 -7.52
CA ILE A 25 -3.45 2.02 -8.04
C ILE A 25 -4.19 0.70 -7.73
N LEU A 26 -4.99 0.66 -6.66
CA LEU A 26 -5.72 -0.54 -6.21
C LEU A 26 -6.51 -1.27 -7.31
N PRO A 27 -7.21 -0.60 -8.25
CA PRO A 27 -7.95 -1.30 -9.32
C PRO A 27 -7.08 -2.05 -10.33
N PHE A 28 -5.75 -1.80 -10.35
CA PHE A 28 -4.84 -2.31 -11.37
C PHE A 28 -3.91 -3.42 -10.90
N VAL A 29 -3.82 -3.66 -9.58
CA VAL A 29 -2.91 -4.63 -8.97
C VAL A 29 -3.67 -5.85 -8.44
N SER A 30 -3.01 -7.01 -8.42
CA SER A 30 -3.57 -8.25 -7.86
C SER A 30 -3.15 -8.49 -6.41
N SER A 31 -2.03 -7.91 -6.00
CA SER A 31 -1.49 -7.99 -4.64
C SER A 31 -0.97 -6.64 -4.18
N ILE A 32 -0.92 -6.42 -2.87
CA ILE A 32 -0.29 -5.23 -2.27
C ILE A 32 0.65 -5.61 -1.14
N ASN A 33 1.75 -4.87 -1.00
CA ASN A 33 2.68 -5.01 0.13
C ASN A 33 2.47 -3.82 1.07
N VAL A 34 2.00 -4.08 2.29
CA VAL A 34 1.68 -3.00 3.25
C VAL A 34 2.90 -2.70 4.12
N ALA A 35 3.27 -1.43 4.26
CA ALA A 35 4.34 -1.02 5.17
C ALA A 35 3.97 -1.28 6.65
N CYS A 36 4.98 -1.60 7.47
CA CYS A 36 4.79 -2.17 8.81
C CYS A 36 5.29 -1.29 9.97
N GLY A 37 5.55 0.00 9.75
CA GLY A 37 5.84 0.94 10.83
C GLY A 37 7.32 1.21 11.11
N PHE A 38 8.26 0.65 10.33
CA PHE A 38 9.68 0.90 10.52
C PHE A 38 10.24 1.91 9.51
N HIS A 39 10.12 1.62 8.20
CA HIS A 39 10.54 2.54 7.15
C HIS A 39 9.43 3.52 6.75
N ALA A 40 8.17 3.08 6.88
CA ALA A 40 6.95 3.82 6.57
C ALA A 40 5.75 3.12 7.21
N GLY A 41 4.56 3.71 7.09
CA GLY A 41 3.34 3.22 7.73
C GLY A 41 3.28 3.57 9.21
N ASP A 42 2.08 3.72 9.74
CA ASP A 42 1.81 3.83 11.16
C ASP A 42 0.51 3.08 11.48
N PRO A 43 0.13 2.87 12.75
CA PRO A 43 -1.07 2.09 13.07
C PRO A 43 -2.36 2.60 12.43
N VAL A 44 -2.48 3.92 12.18
CA VAL A 44 -3.64 4.51 11.52
C VAL A 44 -3.58 4.25 10.02
N VAL A 45 -2.42 4.47 9.40
CA VAL A 45 -2.21 4.20 7.96
C VAL A 45 -2.43 2.73 7.65
N MET A 46 -1.83 1.81 8.41
CA MET A 46 -2.01 0.35 8.23
C MET A 46 -3.49 -0.05 8.33
N ARG A 47 -4.25 0.59 9.24
CA ARG A 47 -5.69 0.34 9.40
C ARG A 47 -6.54 0.91 8.26
N GLN A 48 -6.06 1.92 7.55
CA GLN A 48 -6.73 2.47 6.37
C GLN A 48 -6.45 1.63 5.12
N THR A 49 -5.26 1.05 5.02
CA THR A 49 -4.83 0.24 3.87
C THR A 49 -5.49 -1.15 3.82
N VAL A 50 -5.98 -1.68 4.95
CA VAL A 50 -6.58 -3.03 5.09
C VAL A 50 -8.08 -2.96 5.36
#